data_AF-A0A1Y4Q1T5-F1
#
_entry.id   AF-A0A1Y4Q1T5-F1
#
_cell.length_a   1.000
_cell.length_b   1.000
_cell.length_c   1.000
_cell.angle_alpha   90.00
_cell.angle_beta   90.00
_cell.angle_gamma   90.00
#
_symmetry.space_group_name_H-M   'P 1'
#
loop_
_entity.id
_entity.type
_entity.pdbx_description
1 polymer ?
#
loop_
_entity_poly.entity_id
_entity_poly.type
_entity_poly.pdbx_seq_one_letter_code
_entity_poly.pdbx_strand_id
1 'polypeptide(L)' 'MRINTSKSKNHEFIYIIRDIYNSGSRTTKIYQKLGKIEDLCSEKTCPEMKSLLGQRIMLRN' A
#
# COMPACT_ATOMS: atom_id res chain seq x y z
N MET A 1 -8.58 -2.38 -7.94
CA MET A 1 -7.52 -2.80 -6.99
C MET A 1 -6.87 -1.55 -6.46
N ARG A 2 -6.43 -1.54 -5.19
CA ARG A 2 -5.84 -0.37 -4.54
C ARG A 2 -4.66 -0.76 -3.67
N ILE A 3 -3.66 0.11 -3.57
CA ILE A 3 -2.52 -0.08 -2.67
C ILE A 3 -2.88 0.50 -1.30
N ASN A 4 -2.65 -0.26 -0.24
CA ASN A 4 -2.82 0.18 1.12
C ASN A 4 -1.54 -0.04 1.93
N THR A 5 -1.21 0.92 2.78
CA THR A 5 -0.08 0.87 3.71
C THR A 5 -0.63 0.68 5.11
N SER A 6 -0.22 -0.39 5.78
CA SER A 6 -0.57 -0.59 7.20
C SER A 6 0.70 -0.53 8.04
N LYS A 7 0.63 0.26 9.11
CA LYS A 7 1.70 0.44 10.07
C LYS A 7 1.48 -0.49 11.26
N SER A 8 2.44 -1.37 11.50
CA SER A 8 2.60 -2.09 12.76
C SER A 8 3.59 -1.31 13.65
N LYS A 9 3.73 -1.71 14.92
CA LYS A 9 4.55 -1.01 15.92
C LYS A 9 5.96 -0.66 15.42
N ASN A 10 6.57 -1.56 14.64
CA ASN A 10 7.97 -1.43 14.21
C ASN A 10 8.17 -1.44 12.69
N HIS A 11 7.11 -1.66 11.89
CA HIS A 11 7.26 -1.86 10.45
C HIS A 11 6.05 -1.34 9.69
N GLU A 12 6.27 -0.74 8.53
CA GLU A 12 5.23 -0.39 7.57
C GLU A 12 5.20 -1.40 6.44
N PHE A 13 4.00 -1.95 6.18
CA PHE A 13 3.78 -2.99 5.17
C PHE A 13 2.88 -2.47 4.06
N ILE A 14 3.18 -2.88 2.82
CA ILE A 14 2.36 -2.59 1.65
C ILE A 14 1.52 -3.81 1.28
N TYR A 15 0.23 -3.56 1.03
CA TYR A 15 -0.75 -4.56 0.60
C TYR A 15 -1.45 -4.09 -0.66
N ILE A 16 -1.69 -5.00 -1.59
CA ILE A 16 -2.68 -4.83 -2.65
C ILE A 16 -4.00 -5.33 -2.08
N ILE A 17 -5.01 -4.45 -2.06
CA ILE A 17 -6.36 -4.75 -1.62
C ILE A 17 -7.27 -4.77 -2.84
N ARG A 18 -8.15 -5.77 -2.88
CA ARG A 18 -9.21 -5.87 -3.88
C ARG A 18 -10.55 -5.61 -3.21
N ASP A 19 -11.31 -4.73 -3.83
CA ASP A 19 -12.71 -4.53 -3.49
C ASP A 19 -13.52 -5.64 -4.17
N ILE A 20 -14.35 -6.32 -3.38
CA ILE A 20 -15.26 -7.36 -3.81
C ILE A 20 -16.66 -6.83 -3.55
N TYR A 21 -17.45 -6.76 -4.61
CA TYR A 21 -18.85 -6.38 -4.54
C TYR A 21 -19.66 -7.66 -4.50
N ASN A 22 -20.36 -7.90 -3.40
CA ASN A 22 -21.30 -9.01 -3.27
C ASN A 22 -22.63 -8.47 -2.76
N SER A 23 -23.73 -8.85 -3.42
CA SER A 23 -25.10 -8.50 -3.01
C SER A 23 -25.28 -7.02 -2.60
N GLY A 24 -24.75 -6.08 -3.41
CA GLY A 24 -24.84 -4.64 -3.16
C GLY A 24 -23.91 -4.09 -2.07
N SER A 25 -23.20 -4.94 -1.33
CA SER A 25 -22.26 -4.53 -0.28
C SER A 25 -20.82 -4.62 -0.77
N ARG A 26 -20.02 -3.60 -0.44
CA ARG A 26 -18.58 -3.56 -0.73
C ARG A 26 -17.80 -4.16 0.44
N THR A 27 -17.14 -5.27 0.20
CA THR A 27 -16.14 -5.84 1.14
C THR A 27 -14.75 -5.67 0.56
N THR A 28 -13.76 -5.43 1.41
CA THR A 28 -12.37 -5.26 0.97
C THR A 28 -11.53 -6.40 1.51
N LYS A 29 -10.81 -7.11 0.64
CA LYS A 29 -9.92 -8.20 1.04
C LYS A 29 -8.48 -7.91 0.61
N ILE A 30 -7.53 -8.33 1.45
CA ILE A 30 -6.13 -8.34 1.07
C ILE A 30 -5.97 -9.35 -0.05
N TYR A 31 -5.52 -8.88 -1.21
CA TYR A 31 -5.26 -9.69 -2.38
C TYR A 31 -3.81 -10.20 -2.38
N GLN A 32 -2.86 -9.32 -2.05
CA GLN A 32 -1.44 -9.65 -1.99
C GLN A 32 -0.72 -8.80 -0.95
N LYS A 33 0.23 -9.39 -0.21
CA LYS A 33 1.18 -8.67 0.64
C LYS A 33 2.47 -8.48 -0.15
N LEU A 34 2.89 -7.22 -0.34
CA LEU A 34 4.08 -6.90 -1.13
C LEU A 34 5.36 -6.93 -0.29
N GLY A 35 5.28 -6.64 1.00
CA GLY A 35 6.45 -6.65 1.90
C GLY A 35 6.53 -5.42 2.77
N LYS A 36 7.66 -5.22 3.45
CA LYS A 36 7.93 -3.98 4.19
C LYS A 36 8.33 -2.89 3.20
N ILE A 37 7.98 -1.65 3.53
CA ILE A 37 8.39 -0.49 2.75
C ILE A 37 9.93 -0.42 2.67
N GLU A 38 10.60 -0.74 3.78
CA GLU A 38 12.07 -0.74 3.90
C GLU A 38 12.72 -1.69 2.88
N ASP A 39 12.21 -2.92 2.78
CA ASP A 39 12.70 -3.94 1.85
C ASP A 39 12.48 -3.48 0.39
N LEU A 40 11.30 -2.94 0.11
CA LEU A 40 10.89 -2.47 -1.22
C LEU A 40 11.62 -1.18 -1.67
N CYS A 41 12.07 -0.35 -0.73
CA CYS A 41 12.85 0.85 -1.00
C CYS A 41 14.35 0.56 -1.14
N SER A 42 14.83 -0.57 -0.62
CA SER A 42 16.23 -0.99 -0.68
C SER A 42 16.59 -1.64 -2.01
N GLU A 43 15.61 -2.28 -2.67
CA GLU A 43 15.72 -2.65 -4.08
C GLU A 43 15.72 -1.37 -4.92
N LYS A 44 16.80 -1.13 -5.67
CA LYS A 44 17.01 0.09 -6.46
C LYS A 44 15.85 0.38 -7.42
N THR A 45 14.92 1.21 -6.96
CA THR A 45 14.17 2.24 -7.67
C THR A 45 13.20 1.79 -8.78
N CYS A 46 11.95 1.50 -8.41
CA CYS A 46 10.80 1.82 -9.27
C CYS A 46 10.38 3.29 -9.02
N PRO A 47 10.52 4.21 -10.00
CA PRO A 47 10.14 5.62 -9.86
C PRO A 47 8.65 5.81 -9.48
N GLU A 48 7.79 4.91 -9.94
CA GLU A 48 6.34 4.93 -9.66
C GLU A 48 6.02 4.78 -8.17
N MET A 49 6.79 3.97 -7.44
CA MET A 49 6.52 3.71 -6.02
C MET A 49 6.92 4.91 -5.15
N LYS A 50 7.96 5.65 -5.56
CA LYS A 50 8.32 6.94 -4.95
C LYS A 50 7.27 8.01 -5.21
N SER A 51 6.68 8.06 -6.40
CA SER A 51 5.58 9.00 -6.71
C SER A 51 4.34 8.73 -5.85
N LEU A 52 3.96 7.46 -5.70
CA LEU A 52 2.81 7.05 -4.88
C LEU A 52 3.02 7.30 -3.37
N LEU A 53 4.23 7.14 -2.86
CA LEU A 53 4.57 7.45 -1.46
C LEU A 53 4.77 8.95 -1.22
N GLY A 54 5.42 9.65 -2.16
CA GLY A 54 5.73 11.09 -2.07
C GLY A 54 4.50 11.99 -2.09
N GLN A 55 3.45 11.62 -2.84
CA GLN A 55 2.18 12.37 -2.83
C GLN A 55 1.47 12.34 -1.46
N ARG A 56 1.80 11.37 -0.59
CA ARG A 56 1.17 11.22 0.72
C ARG A 56 1.90 11.97 1.85
N ILE A 57 3.18 12.29 1.67
CA ILE A 57 3.99 13.06 2.63
C ILE A 57 3.76 14.57 2.47
N MET A 58 3.49 15.05 1.25
CA MET A 58 3.21 16.47 0.97
C MET A 58 1.82 16.97 1.41
N LEU A 59 0.92 16.08 1.86
CA LEU A 59 -0.42 16.45 2.38
C LEU A 59 -0.46 16.50 3.93
N ARG A 60 0.70 16.49 4.58
CA ARG A 60 0.83 16.81 6.01
C ARG A 60 1.72 18.03 6.19
N ASN A 61 1.21 19.19 5.80
CA ASN A 61 1.59 20.50 6.33
C ASN A 61 0.30 21.31 6.49
#